data_AF-A0A3L8P140-F1
#
_entry.id   AF-A0A3L8P140-F1
#
_cell.length_a   1.000
_cell.length_b   1.000
_cell.length_c   1.000
_cell.angle_alpha   90.00
_cell.angle_beta   90.00
_cell.angle_gamma   90.00
#
_symmetry.space_group_name_H-M   'P 1'
#
loop_
_entity.id
_entity.type
_entity.pdbx_description
1 polymer ?
#
loop_
_entity_poly.entity_id
_entity_poly.type
_entity_poly.pdbx_seq_one_letter_code
_entity_poly.pdbx_strand_id
1 'polypeptide(L)'
;MVRRVSMPSADDLFRPTSTTDEEQPATAAPEMGAGTDTGRSPSGRVRHDEKMTVYVTAEELLDIESARLSLRSRHGVAVDRGRLVRAAVALALADLEAEGEDSRLLRRLRE
;
A
#
# COMPACT_ATOMS: atom_id res chain seq x y z
N MET A 1 34.87 -8.63 43.82
CA MET A 1 33.49 -9.10 43.54
C MET A 1 32.99 -8.39 42.31
N VAL A 2 32.72 -9.13 41.22
CA VAL A 2 32.25 -8.54 39.96
C VAL A 2 30.74 -8.40 40.05
N ARG A 3 30.23 -7.17 40.09
CA ARG A 3 28.78 -6.90 40.11
C ARG A 3 28.29 -7.03 38.67
N ARG A 4 27.50 -8.07 38.37
CA ARG A 4 26.83 -8.19 37.07
C ARG A 4 25.73 -7.13 37.02
N VAL A 5 25.81 -6.23 36.04
CA VAL A 5 24.72 -5.30 35.71
C VAL A 5 23.69 -6.08 34.90
N SER A 6 22.44 -6.05 35.35
CA SER A 6 21.31 -6.65 34.62
C SER A 6 20.96 -5.78 33.44
N MET A 7 20.94 -6.35 32.24
CA MET A 7 20.45 -5.66 31.04
C MET A 7 18.92 -5.80 30.98
N PRO A 8 18.20 -4.75 30.52
CA PRO A 8 16.76 -4.83 30.30
C PRO A 8 16.43 -5.88 29.24
N SER A 9 15.27 -6.52 29.40
CA SER A 9 14.78 -7.55 28.48
C SER A 9 14.22 -6.92 27.21
N ALA A 10 14.04 -7.72 26.15
CA ALA A 10 13.45 -7.23 24.90
C ALA A 10 12.03 -6.67 25.12
N ASP A 11 11.29 -7.25 26.07
CA ASP A 11 9.93 -6.83 26.41
C ASP A 11 9.89 -5.43 27.05
N ASP A 12 10.97 -4.99 27.70
CA ASP A 12 11.09 -3.63 28.25
C ASP A 12 11.30 -2.58 27.14
N LEU A 13 11.95 -2.96 26.04
CA LEU A 13 12.29 -2.05 24.94
C LEU A 13 11.09 -1.74 24.04
N PHE A 14 10.13 -2.65 23.96
CA PHE A 14 8.99 -2.54 23.05
C PHE A 14 7.67 -2.28 23.77
N ARG A 15 7.70 -1.86 25.05
CA ARG A 15 6.49 -1.50 25.77
C ARG A 15 5.87 -0.20 25.20
N PRO A 16 4.67 -0.25 24.58
CA PRO A 16 3.98 0.95 24.13
C PRO A 16 3.52 1.78 25.35
N THR A 17 3.81 3.08 25.35
CA THR A 17 3.58 4.04 26.46
C THR A 17 2.12 4.52 26.58
N SER A 18 1.14 3.66 26.29
CA SER A 18 -0.27 3.94 26.57
C SER A 18 -0.74 3.09 27.75
N THR A 19 -0.70 3.72 28.93
CA THR A 19 -1.52 3.43 30.13
C THR A 19 -1.63 1.98 30.59
N THR A 20 -0.94 1.70 31.69
CA THR A 20 -1.25 0.59 32.60
C THR A 20 -2.21 1.12 33.66
N ASP A 21 -3.44 0.59 33.73
CA ASP A 21 -3.97 -0.07 34.93
C ASP A 21 -5.37 -0.70 34.70
N GLU A 22 -5.44 -1.98 35.09
CA GLU A 22 -6.53 -2.78 35.69
C GLU A 22 -7.93 -2.98 35.04
N GLU A 23 -8.20 -4.29 34.81
CA GLU A 23 -9.39 -5.10 35.11
C GLU A 23 -10.84 -4.75 34.65
N GLN A 24 -11.40 -5.75 33.94
CA GLN A 24 -12.78 -6.29 34.00
C GLN A 24 -13.80 -5.88 32.90
N PRO A 25 -14.62 -6.81 32.36
CA PRO A 25 -15.43 -6.59 31.15
C PRO A 25 -16.90 -6.23 31.46
N ALA A 26 -17.48 -5.25 30.76
CA ALA A 26 -18.94 -5.10 30.56
C ALA A 26 -19.31 -4.04 29.49
N THR A 27 -20.11 -4.47 28.51
CA THR A 27 -21.31 -3.84 27.90
C THR A 27 -21.38 -2.35 27.51
N ALA A 28 -21.84 -2.15 26.25
CA ALA A 28 -22.55 -0.99 25.64
C ALA A 28 -21.80 0.33 25.33
N ALA A 29 -22.03 0.80 24.09
CA ALA A 29 -21.59 2.05 23.46
C ALA A 29 -22.41 3.28 23.95
N PRO A 30 -22.31 4.50 23.35
CA PRO A 30 -21.25 5.14 22.55
C PRO A 30 -20.84 6.54 23.11
N GLU A 31 -19.62 7.04 22.89
CA GLU A 31 -19.33 8.47 23.07
C GLU A 31 -18.45 9.08 21.99
N MET A 32 -18.85 10.28 21.59
CA MET A 32 -18.34 11.06 20.47
C MET A 32 -16.99 11.70 20.78
N GLY A 33 -16.03 11.47 19.89
CA GLY A 33 -14.83 12.31 19.76
C GLY A 33 -14.86 13.05 18.43
N ALA A 34 -15.22 14.34 18.47
CA ALA A 34 -15.12 15.24 17.34
C ALA A 34 -13.65 15.44 16.94
N GLY A 35 -13.26 14.87 15.80
CA GLY A 35 -12.01 15.13 15.12
C GLY A 35 -12.30 15.52 13.68
N THR A 36 -12.45 16.82 13.43
CA THR A 36 -12.57 17.39 12.10
C THR A 36 -11.20 17.37 11.42
N ASP A 37 -10.92 16.31 10.67
CA ASP A 37 -10.05 16.40 9.49
C ASP A 37 -10.62 15.50 8.39
N THR A 38 -11.47 16.09 7.55
CA THR A 38 -11.94 15.47 6.30
C THR A 38 -10.82 15.52 5.26
N GLY A 39 -9.69 14.89 5.56
CA GLY A 39 -8.69 14.48 4.59
C GLY A 39 -9.26 13.28 3.84
N ARG A 40 -10.02 13.57 2.77
CA ARG A 40 -10.64 12.66 1.81
C ARG A 40 -9.83 11.36 1.69
N SER A 41 -10.21 10.32 2.42
CA SER A 41 -9.52 9.03 2.40
C SER A 41 -9.43 8.58 0.95
N PRO A 42 -8.22 8.42 0.40
CA PRO A 42 -8.09 8.02 -0.99
C PRO A 42 -8.74 6.65 -1.12
N SER A 43 -9.65 6.51 -2.10
CA SER A 43 -10.28 5.27 -2.55
C SER A 43 -9.53 4.04 -2.05
N GLY A 44 -10.12 3.33 -1.08
CA GLY A 44 -9.44 2.35 -0.25
C GLY A 44 -8.80 1.17 -0.99
N ARG A 45 -8.24 0.23 -0.22
CA ARG A 45 -7.65 -0.99 -0.74
C ARG A 45 -8.75 -1.99 -1.10
N VAL A 46 -9.02 -2.11 -2.40
CA VAL A 46 -9.87 -3.19 -2.95
C VAL A 46 -9.21 -4.53 -2.63
N ARG A 47 -9.95 -5.48 -2.05
CA ARG A 47 -9.50 -6.86 -1.89
C ARG A 47 -9.52 -7.54 -3.25
N HIS A 48 -8.41 -8.18 -3.60
CA HIS A 48 -8.29 -9.04 -4.78
C HIS A 48 -8.11 -10.47 -4.28
N ASP A 49 -8.89 -11.40 -4.81
CA ASP A 49 -8.84 -12.80 -4.40
C ASP A 49 -7.68 -13.55 -5.10
N GLU A 50 -7.27 -13.04 -6.26
CA GLU A 50 -6.21 -13.61 -7.08
C GLU A 50 -4.93 -12.76 -7.00
N LYS A 51 -3.76 -13.43 -7.00
CA LYS A 51 -2.45 -12.78 -6.93
C LYS A 51 -1.58 -13.19 -8.12
N MET A 52 -1.11 -12.18 -8.86
CA MET A 52 -0.05 -12.31 -9.85
C MET A 52 1.26 -11.77 -9.28
N THR A 53 2.38 -12.47 -9.50
CA THR A 53 3.72 -12.00 -9.12
C THR A 53 4.56 -11.85 -10.39
N VAL A 54 5.25 -10.72 -10.51
CA VAL A 54 6.11 -10.43 -11.67
C VAL A 54 7.48 -10.02 -11.16
N TYR A 55 8.52 -10.56 -11.78
CA TYR A 55 9.90 -10.12 -11.57
C TYR A 55 10.20 -8.97 -12.52
N VAL A 56 10.80 -7.92 -11.99
CA VAL A 56 11.21 -6.74 -12.75
C VAL A 56 12.66 -6.44 -12.44
N THR A 57 13.34 -5.80 -13.39
CA THR A 57 14.68 -5.27 -13.18
C THR A 57 14.66 -4.10 -12.19
N ALA A 58 15.84 -3.72 -11.70
CA ALA A 58 15.97 -2.55 -10.83
C ALA A 58 15.56 -1.25 -11.55
N GLU A 59 15.86 -1.13 -12.84
CA GLU A 59 15.51 0.04 -13.65
C GLU A 59 13.99 0.18 -13.82
N GLU A 60 13.30 -0.91 -14.19
CA GLU A 60 11.84 -0.92 -14.30
C GLU A 60 11.15 -0.60 -12.96
N LEU A 61 11.69 -1.08 -11.84
CA LEU A 61 11.17 -0.73 -10.52
C LEU A 61 11.33 0.76 -10.22
N LEU A 62 12.46 1.36 -10.59
CA LEU A 62 12.69 2.80 -10.43
C LEU A 62 11.74 3.62 -11.30
N ASP A 63 11.48 3.20 -12.54
CA ASP A 63 10.52 3.85 -13.43
C ASP A 63 9.10 3.82 -12.86
N ILE A 64 8.68 2.68 -12.29
CA ILE A 64 7.40 2.54 -11.60
C ILE A 64 7.31 3.52 -10.42
N GLU A 65 8.34 3.62 -9.59
CA GLU A 65 8.33 4.56 -8.45
C GLU A 65 8.34 6.03 -8.90
N SER A 66 9.14 6.35 -9.92
CA SER A 66 9.18 7.68 -10.52
C SER A 66 7.79 8.09 -11.04
N ALA A 67 7.10 7.19 -11.75
CA ALA A 67 5.74 7.41 -12.22
C ALA A 67 4.77 7.66 -11.06
N ARG A 68 4.85 6.87 -9.96
CA ARG A 68 4.01 7.07 -8.76
C ARG A 68 4.24 8.44 -8.12
N LEU A 69 5.50 8.88 -8.01
CA LEU A 69 5.83 10.20 -7.48
C LEU A 69 5.31 11.32 -8.38
N SER A 70 5.46 11.16 -9.70
CA SER A 70 4.97 12.12 -10.71
C SER A 70 3.44 12.28 -10.66
N LEU A 71 2.70 11.17 -10.57
CA LEU A 71 1.24 11.19 -10.42
C LEU A 71 0.80 11.94 -9.16
N ARG A 72 1.52 11.76 -8.05
CA ARG A 72 1.21 12.45 -6.80
C ARG A 72 1.56 13.94 -6.86
N SER A 73 2.74 14.31 -7.38
CA SER A 73 3.21 15.70 -7.39
C SER A 73 2.50 16.57 -8.42
N ARG A 74 2.23 16.03 -9.62
CA ARG A 74 1.65 16.79 -10.73
C ARG A 74 0.13 16.75 -10.77
N HIS A 75 -0.47 15.64 -10.32
CA HIS A 75 -1.91 15.42 -10.44
C HIS A 75 -2.61 15.21 -9.09
N GLY A 76 -1.89 15.23 -7.97
CA GLY A 76 -2.47 14.98 -6.64
C GLY A 76 -2.96 13.55 -6.44
N VAL A 77 -2.60 12.61 -7.32
CA VAL A 77 -3.12 11.25 -7.31
C VAL A 77 -2.13 10.33 -6.58
N ALA A 78 -2.50 9.91 -5.37
CA ALA A 78 -1.76 8.89 -4.63
C ALA A 78 -2.18 7.48 -5.07
N VAL A 79 -1.21 6.70 -5.54
CA VAL A 79 -1.39 5.30 -5.96
C VAL A 79 -0.29 4.41 -5.38
N ASP A 80 -0.62 3.17 -5.08
CA ASP A 80 0.35 2.09 -4.85
C ASP A 80 0.78 1.43 -6.17
N ARG A 81 1.79 0.56 -6.09
CA ARG A 81 2.32 -0.19 -7.24
C ARG A 81 1.25 -1.07 -7.89
N GLY A 82 0.47 -1.80 -7.07
CA GLY A 82 -0.54 -2.73 -7.56
C GLY A 82 -1.67 -2.00 -8.28
N ARG A 83 -2.11 -0.84 -7.78
CA ARG A 83 -3.09 0.00 -8.45
C ARG A 83 -2.57 0.53 -9.79
N LEU A 84 -1.31 0.96 -9.85
CA LEU A 84 -0.69 1.41 -11.11
C LEU A 84 -0.61 0.27 -12.14
N VAL A 85 -0.08 -0.89 -11.74
CA VAL A 85 0.06 -2.05 -12.62
C VAL A 85 -1.29 -2.55 -13.13
N ARG A 86 -2.30 -2.67 -12.24
CA ARG A 86 -3.65 -3.07 -12.67
C ARG A 86 -4.27 -2.09 -13.68
N ALA A 87 -4.07 -0.79 -13.49
CA ALA A 87 -4.56 0.20 -14.44
C ALA A 87 -3.86 0.09 -15.80
N ALA A 88 -2.55 -0.11 -15.81
CA ALA A 88 -1.79 -0.32 -17.04
C ALA A 88 -2.23 -1.60 -17.78
N VAL A 89 -2.44 -2.71 -17.06
CA VAL A 89 -2.95 -3.96 -17.63
C VAL A 89 -4.35 -3.76 -18.22
N ALA A 90 -5.25 -3.09 -17.50
CA ALA A 90 -6.59 -2.80 -18.02
C ALA A 90 -6.57 -1.98 -19.31
N LEU A 91 -5.70 -0.97 -19.40
CA LEU A 91 -5.52 -0.17 -20.62
C LEU A 91 -4.99 -1.03 -21.78
N ALA A 92 -4.02 -1.91 -21.52
CA ALA A 92 -3.44 -2.78 -22.53
C ALA A 92 -4.45 -3.83 -23.05
N LEU A 93 -5.29 -4.36 -22.16
CA LEU A 93 -6.37 -5.29 -22.54
C LEU A 93 -7.47 -4.58 -23.35
N ALA A 94 -7.83 -3.35 -22.98
CA ALA A 94 -8.78 -2.56 -23.74
C ALA A 94 -8.25 -2.19 -25.16
N ASP A 95 -6.96 -1.88 -25.29
CA ASP A 95 -6.29 -1.65 -26.58
C ASP A 95 -6.35 -2.92 -27.45
N LEU A 96 -6.07 -4.08 -26.86
CA LEU A 96 -6.17 -5.37 -27.56
C LEU A 96 -7.59 -5.70 -28.00
N GLU A 97 -8.59 -5.45 -27.17
CA GLU A 97 -9.99 -5.69 -27.52
C GLU A 97 -10.49 -4.76 -28.63
N ALA A 98 -10.08 -3.48 -28.60
CA ALA A 98 -10.51 -2.48 -29.57
C ALA A 98 -9.82 -2.64 -30.95
N GLU A 99 -8.51 -2.90 -30.96
CA GLU A 99 -7.68 -2.89 -32.17
C GLU A 99 -7.34 -4.30 -32.69
N GLY A 100 -7.52 -5.34 -31.88
CA GLY A 100 -7.22 -6.72 -32.24
C GLY A 100 -5.76 -6.91 -32.67
N GLU A 101 -5.57 -7.34 -33.92
CA GLU A 101 -4.25 -7.63 -34.50
C GLU A 101 -3.35 -6.39 -34.63
N ASP A 102 -3.93 -5.19 -34.67
CA ASP A 102 -3.19 -3.93 -34.80
C ASP A 102 -2.79 -3.32 -33.44
N SER A 103 -3.20 -3.95 -32.34
CA SER A 103 -2.94 -3.48 -30.98
C SER A 103 -1.45 -3.30 -30.69
N ARG A 104 -1.14 -2.31 -29.86
CA ARG A 104 0.25 -2.02 -29.46
C ARG A 104 0.81 -3.15 -28.61
N LEU A 105 -0.04 -3.76 -27.77
CA LEU A 105 0.34 -4.89 -26.95
C LEU A 105 0.79 -6.08 -27.80
N LEU A 106 0.01 -6.47 -28.81
CA LEU A 106 0.34 -7.62 -29.65
C LEU A 106 1.63 -7.39 -30.45
N ARG A 107 1.81 -6.19 -31.01
CA ARG A 107 3.06 -5.84 -31.72
C ARG A 107 4.27 -5.95 -30.81
N ARG A 108 4.21 -5.40 -29.60
CA ARG A 108 5.30 -5.44 -28.62
C ARG A 108 5.68 -6.86 -28.19
N LEU A 109 4.71 -7.79 -28.15
CA LEU A 109 4.94 -9.18 -27.74
C LEU A 109 5.41 -10.10 -28.88
N ARG A 110 5.34 -9.65 -30.14
CA ARG A 110 5.86 -10.39 -31.30
C ARG A 110 7.33 -10.10 -31.61
N GLU A 111 7.84 -8.98 -31.12
CA GLU A 111 9.26 -8.58 -31.17
C GLU A 111 10.12 -9.35 -30.16
#